data_AF-A0A2E7HNS6-F1
#
_entry.id   AF-A0A2E7HNS6-F1
#
_cell.length_a   1.000
_cell.length_b   1.000
_cell.length_c   1.000
_cell.angle_alpha   90.00
_cell.angle_beta   90.00
_cell.angle_gamma   90.00
#
_symmetry.space_group_name_H-M   'P 1'
#
loop_
_entity.id
_entity.type
_entity.pdbx_description
1 polymer ?
#
loop_
_entity_poly.entity_id
_entity_poly.type
_entity_poly.pdbx_seq_one_letter_code
_entity_poly.pdbx_strand_id
1 'polypeptide(L)'
;MCKAHVHKACLLLSIEARQKTDCTICKQPIQNVTQRPVRVFSRWVCVFALVLVSTIITALLASLLLLALAVDDRHDDVFYDLLVCCASSAGLATCASGFLRKLLEDHSLTKTHAVYEFV
;
A
#
# COMPACT_ATOMS: atom_id res chain seq x y z
N MET A 1 -38.57 -9.50 -23.69
CA MET A 1 -37.10 -9.65 -23.84
C MET A 1 -36.57 -8.48 -24.66
N CYS A 2 -35.57 -7.76 -24.14
CA CYS A 2 -34.93 -6.65 -24.86
C CYS A 2 -33.97 -7.21 -25.93
N LYS A 3 -33.99 -6.64 -27.15
CA LYS A 3 -33.12 -7.02 -28.28
C LYS A 3 -32.14 -5.90 -28.66
N ALA A 4 -31.63 -5.18 -27.65
CA ALA A 4 -30.63 -4.14 -27.90
C ALA A 4 -29.31 -4.79 -28.33
N HIS A 5 -28.80 -4.40 -29.49
CA HIS A 5 -27.49 -4.83 -29.96
C HIS A 5 -26.45 -3.77 -29.58
N VAL A 6 -25.52 -4.13 -28.70
CA VAL A 6 -24.41 -3.29 -28.28
C VAL A 6 -23.12 -4.07 -28.50
N HIS A 7 -22.08 -3.38 -28.93
CA HIS A 7 -20.77 -3.99 -29.08
C HIS A 7 -20.26 -4.49 -27.71
N LYS A 8 -19.73 -5.71 -27.65
CA LYS A 8 -19.31 -6.38 -26.40
C LYS A 8 -18.40 -5.50 -25.55
N ALA A 9 -17.41 -4.86 -26.16
CA ALA A 9 -16.46 -3.97 -25.48
C ALA A 9 -17.16 -2.75 -24.84
N CYS A 10 -18.08 -2.11 -25.56
CA CYS A 10 -18.85 -0.98 -25.04
C CYS A 10 -19.76 -1.39 -23.88
N LEU A 11 -20.32 -2.60 -23.94
CA LEU A 11 -21.17 -3.12 -22.88
C LEU A 11 -20.38 -3.38 -21.59
N LEU A 12 -19.20 -4.00 -21.67
CA LEU A 12 -18.33 -4.20 -20.50
C LEU A 12 -17.91 -2.88 -19.86
N LEU A 13 -17.47 -1.89 -20.66
CA LEU A 13 -17.11 -0.56 -20.16
C LEU A 13 -18.29 0.10 -19.41
N SER A 14 -19.51 -0.07 -19.93
CA SER A 14 -20.71 0.48 -19.29
C SER A 14 -21.06 -0.22 -17.97
N ILE A 15 -20.82 -1.53 -17.88
CA ILE A 15 -21.03 -2.34 -16.67
C ILE A 15 -19.97 -1.97 -15.63
N GLU A 16 -18.70 -1.89 -16.02
CA GLU A 16 -17.59 -1.48 -15.17
C GLU A 16 -17.80 -0.08 -14.59
N ALA A 17 -18.22 0.89 -15.41
CA ALA A 17 -18.49 2.25 -14.97
C ALA A 17 -19.66 2.34 -13.97
N ARG A 18 -20.66 1.46 -14.10
CA ARG A 18 -21.87 1.47 -13.25
C ARG A 18 -21.81 0.51 -12.07
N GLN A 19 -20.84 -0.40 -12.07
CA GLN A 19 -20.78 -1.57 -11.16
C GLN A 19 -22.11 -2.35 -11.09
N LYS A 20 -22.84 -2.41 -12.22
CA LYS A 20 -24.16 -3.05 -12.33
C LYS A 20 -24.28 -3.80 -13.63
N THR A 21 -24.83 -5.01 -13.57
CA THR A 21 -25.06 -5.89 -14.72
C THR A 21 -26.46 -5.77 -15.31
N ASP A 22 -27.25 -4.78 -14.89
CA ASP A 22 -28.59 -4.55 -15.44
C ASP A 22 -28.55 -3.76 -16.75
N CYS A 23 -29.37 -4.18 -17.71
CA CYS A 23 -29.57 -3.46 -18.96
C CYS A 23 -30.16 -2.07 -18.68
N THR A 24 -29.57 -1.04 -19.30
CA THR A 24 -29.95 0.36 -19.07
C THR A 24 -31.36 0.70 -19.57
N ILE A 25 -31.88 -0.06 -20.54
CA ILE A 25 -33.17 0.18 -21.18
C ILE A 25 -34.28 -0.58 -20.45
N CYS A 26 -34.11 -1.88 -20.23
CA CYS A 26 -35.16 -2.74 -19.68
C CYS A 26 -34.97 -3.10 -18.20
N LYS A 27 -33.88 -2.67 -17.56
CA LYS A 27 -33.53 -2.98 -16.16
C LYS A 27 -33.51 -4.48 -15.83
N GLN A 28 -33.35 -5.34 -16.84
CA GLN A 28 -33.19 -6.78 -16.66
C GLN A 28 -31.71 -7.13 -16.60
N PRO A 29 -31.31 -8.17 -15.83
CA PRO A 29 -29.92 -8.61 -15.77
C PRO A 29 -29.44 -9.06 -17.14
N ILE A 30 -28.26 -8.57 -17.54
CA ILE A 30 -27.57 -8.98 -18.76
C ILE A 30 -27.12 -10.43 -18.56
N GLN A 31 -27.56 -11.31 -19.45
CA GLN A 31 -27.15 -12.72 -19.42
C GLN A 31 -25.70 -12.87 -19.89
N ASN A 32 -25.02 -13.93 -19.43
CA ASN A 32 -23.65 -14.30 -19.81
C ASN A 32 -22.56 -13.33 -19.35
N VAL A 33 -22.78 -12.51 -18.33
CA VAL A 33 -21.71 -11.72 -17.69
C VAL A 33 -21.40 -12.31 -16.33
N THR A 34 -20.13 -12.64 -16.07
CA THR A 34 -19.67 -13.04 -14.74
C THR A 34 -18.73 -12.00 -14.15
N GLN A 35 -18.77 -11.87 -12.83
CA GLN A 35 -17.88 -11.00 -12.07
C GLN A 35 -16.77 -11.85 -11.47
N ARG A 36 -15.52 -11.57 -11.83
CA ARG A 36 -14.35 -12.18 -11.20
C ARG A 36 -13.64 -11.16 -10.31
N PRO A 37 -13.38 -11.49 -9.03
CA PRO A 37 -12.56 -10.65 -8.19
C PRO A 37 -11.09 -10.79 -8.62
N VAL A 38 -10.50 -9.72 -9.14
CA VAL A 38 -9.07 -9.65 -9.43
C VAL A 38 -8.39 -8.88 -8.29
N ARG A 39 -7.35 -9.48 -7.70
CA ARG A 39 -6.52 -8.80 -6.71
C ARG A 39 -5.48 -7.97 -7.43
N VAL A 40 -5.51 -6.66 -7.23
CA VAL A 40 -4.53 -5.71 -7.76
C VAL A 40 -3.68 -5.18 -6.63
N PHE A 41 -2.37 -5.10 -6.83
CA PHE A 41 -1.47 -4.53 -5.84
C PHE A 41 -1.68 -3.02 -5.71
N SER A 42 -1.82 -2.55 -4.48
CA SER A 42 -1.90 -1.13 -4.16
C SER A 42 -0.50 -0.53 -4.22
N ARG A 43 -0.12 -0.02 -5.38
CA ARG A 43 1.23 0.54 -5.62
C ARG A 43 1.62 1.60 -4.58
N TRP A 44 0.69 2.47 -4.20
CA TRP A 44 0.93 3.52 -3.21
C TRP A 44 1.29 2.95 -1.84
N VAL A 45 0.56 1.92 -1.36
CA VAL A 45 0.85 1.27 -0.08
C VAL A 45 2.22 0.60 -0.11
N CYS A 46 2.57 -0.08 -1.21
CA CYS A 46 3.91 -0.65 -1.38
C CYS A 46 5.02 0.41 -1.35
N VAL A 47 4.86 1.53 -2.06
CA VAL A 47 5.87 2.60 -2.09
C VAL A 47 6.05 3.21 -0.70
N PHE A 48 4.96 3.51 0.01
CA PHE A 48 5.04 4.04 1.37
C PHE A 48 5.68 3.05 2.34
N ALA A 49 5.33 1.77 2.25
CA ALA A 49 5.96 0.73 3.06
C ALA A 49 7.47 0.63 2.80
N LEU A 50 7.90 0.66 1.53
CA LEU A 50 9.32 0.63 1.18
C LEU A 50 10.08 1.84 1.73
N VAL A 51 9.51 3.04 1.64
CA VAL A 51 10.11 4.25 2.22
C VAL A 51 10.27 4.09 3.73
N LEU A 52 9.22 3.67 4.44
CA LEU A 52 9.26 3.47 5.88
C LEU A 52 10.31 2.42 6.29
N VAL A 53 10.37 1.29 5.59
CA VAL A 53 11.38 0.25 5.82
C VAL A 53 12.79 0.79 5.59
N SER A 54 13.00 1.55 4.51
CA SER A 54 14.31 2.15 4.23
C SER A 54 14.75 3.10 5.35
N THR A 55 13.85 3.96 5.84
CA THR A 55 14.13 4.86 6.97
C THR A 55 14.47 4.12 8.25
N ILE A 56 13.78 2.99 8.53
CA ILE A 56 14.08 2.16 9.71
C ILE A 56 15.49 1.58 9.59
N ILE A 57 15.84 1.00 8.44
CA ILE A 57 17.17 0.40 8.22
C ILE A 57 18.26 1.45 8.35
N THR A 58 18.13 2.60 7.69
CA THR A 58 19.14 3.67 7.76
C THR A 58 19.28 4.23 9.17
N ALA A 59 18.18 4.42 9.88
CA ALA A 59 18.21 4.91 11.25
C ALA A 59 18.86 3.91 12.22
N LEU A 60 18.58 2.61 12.07
CA LEU A 60 19.23 1.56 12.86
C LEU A 60 20.73 1.48 12.59
N LEU A 61 21.15 1.53 11.32
CA LEU A 61 22.56 1.56 10.96
C LEU A 61 23.25 2.80 11.53
N ALA A 62 22.62 3.97 11.45
CA ALA A 62 23.14 5.19 12.05
C ALA A 62 23.28 5.07 13.57
N SER A 63 22.26 4.54 14.26
CA SER A 63 22.33 4.29 15.71
C SER A 63 23.50 3.37 16.08
N LEU A 64 23.69 2.28 15.34
CA LEU A 64 24.78 1.33 15.60
C LEU A 64 26.16 1.98 15.40
N LEU A 65 26.32 2.78 14.33
CA LEU A 65 27.57 3.50 14.07
C LEU A 65 27.86 4.55 15.15
N LEU A 66 26.85 5.35 15.52
CA LEU A 66 26.98 6.37 16.55
C LEU A 66 27.28 5.75 17.92
N LEU A 67 26.65 4.61 18.24
CA LEU A 67 26.93 3.89 19.47
C LEU A 67 28.35 3.32 19.46
N ALA A 68 28.81 2.76 18.34
CA ALA A 68 30.18 2.26 18.21
C ALA A 68 31.22 3.38 18.40
N LEU A 69 30.99 4.55 17.80
CA LEU A 69 31.83 5.74 17.98
C LEU A 69 31.80 6.25 19.42
N ALA A 70 30.63 6.29 20.05
CA ALA A 70 30.51 6.70 21.46
C ALA A 70 31.28 5.75 22.39
N VAL A 71 31.33 4.45 22.10
CA VAL A 71 32.11 3.51 22.91
C VAL A 71 33.62 3.78 22.79
N ASP A 72 34.09 4.18 21.61
CA ASP A 72 35.50 4.50 21.34
C ASP A 72 35.91 5.82 22.02
N ASP A 73 35.06 6.86 21.91
CA ASP A 73 35.31 8.22 22.44
C ASP A 73 34.79 8.43 23.87
N ARG A 74 34.71 7.36 24.68
CA ARG A 74 34.11 7.35 26.03
C ARG A 74 34.62 8.45 26.99
N HIS A 75 35.82 9.00 26.78
CA HIS A 75 36.45 9.97 27.68
C HIS A 75 36.38 11.42 27.18
N ASP A 76 35.79 11.65 26.00
CA ASP A 76 35.68 12.98 25.41
C ASP A 76 34.29 13.58 25.62
N ASP A 77 34.23 14.91 25.62
CA ASP A 77 32.97 15.67 25.78
C ASP A 77 31.93 15.33 24.69
N VAL A 78 32.39 14.80 23.55
CA VAL A 78 31.58 14.40 22.39
C VAL A 78 30.73 13.15 22.65
N PHE A 79 31.05 12.37 23.69
CA PHE A 79 30.33 11.15 24.06
C PHE A 79 28.82 11.36 24.24
N TYR A 80 28.43 12.42 24.95
CA TYR A 80 27.03 12.71 25.25
C TYR A 80 26.26 13.12 23.99
N ASP A 81 26.88 13.89 23.09
CA ASP A 81 26.28 14.29 21.83
C ASP A 81 26.02 13.07 20.93
N LEU A 82 26.99 12.15 20.84
CA LEU A 82 26.84 10.90 20.09
C LEU A 82 25.72 10.01 20.64
N LEU A 83 25.59 9.93 21.98
CA LEU A 83 24.50 9.20 22.62
C LEU A 83 23.13 9.82 22.33
N VAL A 84 23.02 11.16 22.39
CA VAL A 84 21.78 11.86 22.05
C VAL A 84 21.40 11.63 20.59
N CYS A 85 22.36 11.72 19.67
CA CYS A 85 22.14 11.40 18.27
C CYS A 85 21.69 9.94 18.08
N CYS A 86 22.32 8.98 18.75
CA CYS A 86 21.93 7.57 18.71
C CYS A 86 20.50 7.34 19.25
N ALA A 87 20.14 7.99 20.35
CA ALA A 87 18.79 7.92 20.91
C ALA A 87 17.75 8.51 19.95
N SER A 88 18.09 9.62 19.28
CA SER A 88 17.19 10.25 18.30
C SER A 88 16.95 9.38 17.08
N SER A 89 17.98 8.72 16.54
CA SER A 89 17.85 7.80 15.41
C SER A 89 17.08 6.53 15.78
N ALA A 90 17.30 5.99 16.99
CA ALA A 90 16.49 4.90 17.52
C ALA A 90 15.01 5.29 17.69
N GLY A 91 14.75 6.53 18.16
CA GLY A 91 13.41 7.10 18.24
C GLY A 91 12.72 7.17 16.87
N LEU A 92 13.43 7.67 15.86
CA LEU A 92 12.93 7.73 14.47
C LEU A 92 12.58 6.35 13.93
N ALA A 93 13.43 5.34 14.14
CA ALA A 93 13.17 3.96 13.73
C ALA A 93 11.90 3.41 14.40
N THR A 94 11.70 3.71 15.68
CA THR A 94 10.52 3.29 16.45
C THR A 94 9.24 3.93 15.91
N CYS A 95 9.26 5.25 15.65
CA CYS A 95 8.13 5.96 15.06
C CYS A 95 7.79 5.41 13.65
N ALA A 96 8.80 5.23 12.79
CA ALA A 96 8.61 4.71 11.45
C ALA A 96 8.04 3.28 11.44
N SER A 97 8.48 2.44 12.37
CA SER A 97 7.91 1.10 12.58
C SER A 97 6.43 1.15 13.00
N GLY A 98 6.08 2.08 13.90
CA GLY A 98 4.69 2.33 14.29
C GLY A 98 3.81 2.73 13.10
N PHE A 99 4.28 3.66 12.25
CA PHE A 99 3.58 4.04 11.03
C PHE A 99 3.46 2.90 10.03
N LEU A 100 4.51 2.10 9.86
CA LEU A 100 4.49 0.95 8.96
C LEU A 100 3.46 -0.09 9.41
N ARG A 101 3.42 -0.39 10.71
CA ARG A 101 2.43 -1.30 11.28
C ARG A 101 1.02 -0.78 11.06
N LYS A 102 0.78 0.50 11.37
CA LYS A 102 -0.53 1.12 11.16
C LYS A 102 -0.94 1.13 9.68
N LEU A 103 -0.02 1.43 8.77
CA LEU A 103 -0.26 1.39 7.32
C LEU A 103 -0.70 0.00 6.85
N LEU A 104 -0.04 -1.06 7.35
CA LEU A 104 -0.36 -2.44 7.00
C LEU A 104 -1.63 -2.97 7.66
N GLU A 105 -2.03 -2.40 8.80
CA GLU A 105 -3.27 -2.72 9.49
C GLU A 105 -4.47 -2.04 8.83
N ASP A 106 -4.35 -0.74 8.52
CA ASP A 106 -5.43 0.05 7.93
C ASP A 106 -5.62 -0.24 6.43
N HIS A 107 -4.55 -0.65 5.73
CA HIS A 107 -4.57 -0.83 4.28
C HIS A 107 -4.03 -2.20 3.86
N SER A 108 -4.86 -2.95 3.15
CA SER A 108 -4.43 -4.17 2.48
C SER A 108 -3.48 -3.85 1.33
N LEU A 109 -2.37 -4.59 1.26
CA LEU A 109 -1.42 -4.53 0.14
C LEU A 109 -2.08 -4.83 -1.21
N THR A 110 -3.17 -5.59 -1.20
CA THR A 110 -3.98 -5.91 -2.37
C THR A 110 -5.37 -5.30 -2.24
N LYS A 111 -5.84 -4.62 -3.29
CA LYS A 111 -7.23 -4.21 -3.47
C LYS A 111 -7.94 -5.20 -4.38
N THR A 112 -9.14 -5.62 -4.01
CA THR A 112 -10.02 -6.42 -4.87
C THR A 112 -10.78 -5.51 -5.82
N HIS A 113 -10.54 -5.67 -7.12
CA HIS A 113 -11.31 -5.04 -8.19
C HIS A 113 -12.24 -6.08 -8.81
N ALA A 114 -13.50 -5.68 -9.02
CA ALA A 114 -14.45 -6.46 -9.79
C ALA A 114 -14.15 -6.28 -11.27
N VAL A 115 -13.75 -7.36 -11.95
CA VAL A 115 -13.61 -7.38 -13.41
C VAL A 115 -14.78 -8.18 -13.97
N TYR A 116 -15.43 -7.64 -15.00
CA TYR A 116 -16.57 -8.27 -15.65
C TYR A 116 -16.11 -8.92 -16.96
N GLU A 117 -16.50 -10.16 -17.19
CA GLU A 117 -16.19 -10.91 -18.40
C GLU A 117 -17.44 -11.60 -18.96
N PHE A 118 -17.49 -11.77 -20.29
CA PHE A 118 -18.53 -12.58 -20.92
C PHE A 118 -18.16 -14.06 -20.88
N VAL A 119 -19.12 -14.92 -20.54
CA VAL A 119 -18.99 -16.39 -20.55
C VAL A 119 -19.74 -17.00 -21.71
#